data_AF-A0A7W1Z4B9-F1
#
_entry.id   AF-A0A7W1Z4B9-F1
#
_cell.length_a   1.000
_cell.length_b   1.000
_cell.length_c   1.000
_cell.angle_alpha   90.00
_cell.angle_beta   90.00
_cell.angle_gamma   90.00
#
_symmetry.space_group_name_H-M   'P 1'
#
loop_
_entity.id
_entity.type
_entity.pdbx_description
1 polymer ?
#
loop_
_entity_poly.entity_id
_entity_poly.type
_entity_poly.pdbx_seq_one_letter_code
_entity_poly.pdbx_strand_id
1 'polypeptide(L)'
;ERLVGVVLKDLIANQVVSRDEVIVVSKIGYVQGNNLTRAEAREQAGKLFPDMVKYGEGIWHCLHPSFLEEQLILSLDRLGLETLDICLLHNPEYFLSDAKNRNLSIDPIRLEDLRQEFYRRLQQAFSYLETQIAAGRLQYYGVSSNTCAAKPDNPEATSLSRMLNAAEAAAKHAGIPHHHFRILQLPMNVFESGALLTPNTGLEQSQTVLAFAQEANIAVLVNRPLNAIPGKGGGMIRLADPQVEISNTNFDAQQPKVAALEHDYKQVLAPQVPKPEKGAAPLDYFNWAEELKRIRPSIQNLEHWDQIESQTIAPHANQVFQLLTRHFAGKQEEEQIWESWRDRYVPELVSLLKVMRMEAAQKSAMKLSEIRKLIDPLIPESKREEPFARKALWAVASTPGVTCVLNGMRHPVYVDDSLGILKWEPLSQPRALFEAIHTSEIP
;
A
#
# COMPACT_ATOMS: atom_id res chain seq x y z
N GLU A 1 3.50 13.59 -7.15
CA GLU A 1 2.98 14.80 -7.83
C GLU A 1 4.08 15.60 -8.51
N ARG A 2 5.02 16.25 -7.81
CA ARG A 2 6.09 17.06 -8.46
C ARG A 2 6.80 16.38 -9.62
N LEU A 3 7.31 15.16 -9.40
CA LEU A 3 7.95 14.37 -10.45
C LEU A 3 7.00 14.11 -11.64
N VAL A 4 5.73 13.79 -11.37
CA VAL A 4 4.71 13.56 -12.41
C VAL A 4 4.45 14.83 -13.20
N GLY A 5 4.35 15.98 -12.54
CA GLY A 5 4.16 17.28 -13.20
C GLY A 5 5.33 17.66 -14.10
N VAL A 6 6.57 17.46 -13.63
CA VAL A 6 7.78 17.66 -14.44
C VAL A 6 7.79 16.75 -15.66
N VAL A 7 7.56 15.44 -15.47
CA VAL A 7 7.55 14.48 -16.58
C VAL A 7 6.44 14.78 -17.58
N LEU A 8 5.23 15.09 -17.12
CA LEU A 8 4.11 15.43 -18.01
C LEU A 8 4.41 16.70 -18.82
N LYS A 9 4.95 17.74 -18.18
CA LYS A 9 5.37 18.97 -18.86
C LYS A 9 6.45 18.70 -19.90
N ASP A 10 7.43 17.88 -19.58
CA ASP A 10 8.52 17.51 -20.50
C ASP A 10 7.99 16.71 -21.70
N LEU A 11 7.08 15.75 -21.49
CA LEU A 11 6.47 14.98 -22.57
C LEU A 11 5.63 15.85 -23.51
N ILE A 12 4.87 16.80 -22.95
CA ILE A 12 4.07 17.76 -23.73
C ILE A 12 4.99 18.71 -24.51
N ALA A 13 6.03 19.25 -23.88
CA ALA A 13 6.98 20.15 -24.54
C ALA A 13 7.71 19.46 -25.71
N ASN A 14 7.98 18.16 -25.58
CA ASN A 14 8.58 17.33 -26.63
C ASN A 14 7.56 16.73 -27.61
N GLN A 15 6.28 17.11 -27.53
CA GLN A 15 5.20 16.62 -28.41
C GLN A 15 5.04 15.09 -28.41
N VAL A 16 5.39 14.42 -27.31
CA VAL A 16 5.22 12.97 -27.16
C VAL A 16 3.76 12.63 -26.86
N VAL A 17 3.09 13.48 -26.08
CA VAL A 17 1.64 13.44 -25.80
C VAL A 17 1.10 14.86 -25.70
N SER A 18 -0.19 15.06 -25.95
CA SER A 18 -0.89 16.28 -25.56
C SER A 18 -1.51 16.15 -24.16
N ARG A 19 -1.92 17.27 -23.56
CA ARG A 19 -2.52 17.26 -22.21
C ARG A 19 -3.83 16.47 -22.16
N ASP A 20 -4.64 16.55 -23.22
CA ASP A 20 -5.94 15.89 -23.35
C ASP A 20 -5.85 14.37 -23.58
N GLU A 21 -4.68 13.85 -23.95
CA GLU A 21 -4.42 12.41 -24.06
C GLU A 21 -4.14 11.73 -22.71
N VAL A 22 -3.91 12.50 -21.64
CA VAL A 22 -3.50 11.98 -20.33
C VAL A 22 -4.55 12.32 -19.27
N ILE A 23 -5.06 11.30 -18.57
CA ILE A 23 -5.93 11.48 -17.41
C ILE A 23 -5.09 11.48 -16.14
N VAL A 24 -5.10 12.60 -15.40
CA VAL A 24 -4.39 12.77 -14.14
C VAL A 24 -5.36 12.63 -12.96
N VAL A 25 -5.11 11.61 -12.15
CA VAL A 25 -5.84 11.34 -10.90
C VAL A 25 -4.98 11.75 -9.72
N SER A 26 -5.50 12.63 -8.85
CA SER A 26 -4.90 12.87 -7.53
C SER A 26 -5.87 12.56 -6.40
N LYS A 27 -5.36 12.56 -5.16
CA LYS A 27 -6.13 12.24 -3.96
C LYS A 27 -5.83 13.22 -2.83
N ILE A 28 -6.88 13.60 -2.11
CA ILE A 28 -6.81 14.54 -0.98
C ILE A 28 -7.56 13.98 0.23
N GLY A 29 -7.21 14.42 1.44
CA GLY A 29 -7.86 14.00 2.69
C GLY A 29 -6.88 13.53 3.77
N TYR A 30 -5.70 13.03 3.36
CA TYR A 30 -4.63 12.65 4.28
C TYR A 30 -3.87 13.85 4.84
N VAL A 31 -3.66 13.82 6.14
CA VAL A 31 -2.90 14.82 6.90
C VAL A 31 -1.64 14.12 7.43
N GLN A 32 -0.63 14.05 6.57
CA GLN A 32 0.66 13.39 6.81
C GLN A 32 1.81 14.24 6.26
N GLY A 33 3.03 14.03 6.74
CA GLY A 33 4.22 14.76 6.31
C GLY A 33 4.01 16.28 6.41
N ASN A 34 4.28 17.02 5.33
CA ASN A 34 4.10 18.48 5.31
C ASN A 34 2.67 18.94 5.64
N ASN A 35 1.64 18.13 5.33
CA ASN A 35 0.26 18.47 5.69
C ASN A 35 0.03 18.37 7.20
N LEU A 36 0.66 17.38 7.86
CA LEU A 36 0.60 17.22 9.31
C LEU A 36 1.30 18.39 10.01
N THR A 37 2.53 18.71 9.60
CA THR A 37 3.27 19.86 10.15
C THR A 37 2.45 21.16 10.06
N ARG A 38 1.76 21.38 8.94
CA ARG A 38 0.86 22.54 8.76
C ARG A 38 -0.36 22.48 9.66
N ALA A 39 -1.01 21.33 9.76
CA ALA A 39 -2.19 21.14 10.61
C ALA A 39 -1.85 21.37 12.10
N GLU A 40 -0.70 20.85 12.55
CA GLU A 40 -0.18 21.06 13.91
C GLU A 40 0.13 22.54 14.18
N ALA A 41 0.80 23.23 13.25
CA ALA A 41 1.08 24.66 13.38
C ALA A 41 -0.22 25.49 13.47
N ARG A 42 -1.25 25.13 12.69
CA ARG A 42 -2.56 25.78 12.78
C ARG A 42 -3.26 25.50 14.10
N GLU A 43 -3.16 24.29 14.62
CA GLU A 43 -3.71 23.91 15.92
C GLU A 43 -3.04 24.69 17.05
N GLN A 44 -1.72 24.82 17.04
CA GLN A 44 -0.96 25.66 17.97
C GLN A 44 -1.37 27.14 17.88
N ALA A 45 -1.72 27.61 16.69
CA ALA A 45 -2.22 28.97 16.46
C ALA A 45 -3.74 29.14 16.72
N GLY A 46 -4.44 28.12 17.23
CA GLY A 46 -5.88 28.16 17.52
C GLY A 46 -6.80 28.19 16.28
N LYS A 47 -6.28 27.86 15.09
CA LYS A 47 -7.00 27.90 13.79
C LYS A 47 -7.21 26.50 13.21
N LEU A 48 -7.76 25.59 14.02
CA LEU A 48 -7.97 24.19 13.66
C LEU A 48 -8.84 24.05 12.41
N PHE A 49 -8.57 23.04 11.58
CA PHE A 49 -9.55 22.58 10.61
C PHE A 49 -10.67 21.83 11.34
N PRO A 50 -11.95 22.13 11.07
CA PRO A 50 -13.04 21.35 11.60
C PRO A 50 -12.96 19.89 11.14
N ASP A 51 -13.61 18.99 11.88
CA ASP A 51 -13.75 17.57 11.52
C ASP A 51 -12.43 16.80 11.33
N MET A 52 -11.33 17.29 11.90
CA MET A 52 -10.04 16.58 11.93
C MET A 52 -10.16 15.27 12.71
N VAL A 53 -9.85 14.15 12.06
CA VAL A 53 -9.78 12.81 12.63
C VAL A 53 -8.32 12.47 12.92
N LYS A 54 -7.99 12.18 14.18
CA LYS A 54 -6.63 11.80 14.60
C LYS A 54 -6.61 10.31 14.91
N TYR A 55 -6.52 9.49 13.85
CA TYR A 55 -6.62 8.03 13.91
C TYR A 55 -5.46 7.38 14.68
N GLY A 56 -4.26 7.94 14.56
CA GLY A 56 -3.06 7.46 15.25
C GLY A 56 -1.93 8.49 15.24
N GLU A 57 -0.80 8.13 15.86
CA GLU A 57 0.40 8.96 15.86
C GLU A 57 0.86 9.21 14.41
N GLY A 58 0.93 10.48 14.00
CA GLY A 58 1.30 10.86 12.64
C GLY A 58 0.27 10.52 11.55
N ILE A 59 -0.91 10.00 11.90
CA ILE A 59 -1.95 9.56 10.95
C ILE A 59 -3.24 10.34 11.23
N TRP A 60 -3.38 11.48 10.59
CA TRP A 60 -4.58 12.32 10.66
C TRP A 60 -5.32 12.34 9.32
N HIS A 61 -6.59 12.70 9.35
CA HIS A 61 -7.45 12.75 8.17
C HIS A 61 -8.52 13.85 8.31
N CYS A 62 -8.83 14.54 7.22
CA CYS A 62 -9.84 15.60 7.23
C CYS A 62 -10.53 15.72 5.86
N LEU A 63 -11.86 15.83 5.86
CA LEU A 63 -12.69 16.08 4.68
C LEU A 63 -13.39 17.43 4.71
N HIS A 64 -13.07 18.28 5.69
CA HIS A 64 -13.72 19.57 5.78
C HIS A 64 -13.34 20.44 4.57
N PRO A 65 -14.29 21.15 3.93
CA PRO A 65 -14.04 21.96 2.73
C PRO A 65 -12.82 22.88 2.81
N SER A 66 -12.59 23.55 3.95
CA SER A 66 -11.44 24.44 4.11
C SER A 66 -10.09 23.73 4.06
N PHE A 67 -10.02 22.47 4.50
CA PHE A 67 -8.81 21.66 4.33
C PHE A 67 -8.67 21.18 2.89
N LEU A 68 -9.78 20.72 2.28
CA LEU A 68 -9.79 20.21 0.91
C LEU A 68 -9.43 21.30 -0.11
N GLU A 69 -9.82 22.55 0.13
CA GLU A 69 -9.41 23.72 -0.65
C GLU A 69 -7.90 23.91 -0.65
N GLU A 70 -7.28 23.96 0.53
CA GLU A 70 -5.84 24.04 0.62
C GLU A 70 -5.15 22.86 -0.07
N GLN A 71 -5.68 21.64 0.07
CA GLN A 71 -5.10 20.46 -0.55
C GLN A 71 -5.17 20.45 -2.07
N LEU A 72 -6.31 20.84 -2.65
CA LEU A 72 -6.48 20.88 -4.10
C LEU A 72 -5.55 21.92 -4.74
N ILE A 73 -5.47 23.12 -4.16
CA ILE A 73 -4.56 24.18 -4.64
C ILE A 73 -3.11 23.69 -4.65
N LEU A 74 -2.66 23.07 -3.56
CA LEU A 74 -1.29 22.57 -3.46
C LEU A 74 -1.02 21.36 -4.38
N SER A 75 -2.04 20.55 -4.66
CA SER A 75 -1.93 19.44 -5.60
C SER A 75 -1.74 19.96 -7.03
N LEU A 76 -2.57 20.91 -7.45
CA LEU A 76 -2.47 21.60 -8.74
C LEU A 76 -1.11 22.28 -8.93
N ASP A 77 -0.64 23.02 -7.91
CA ASP A 77 0.69 23.65 -7.90
C ASP A 77 1.82 22.63 -8.08
N ARG A 78 1.80 21.53 -7.29
CA ARG A 78 2.82 20.48 -7.41
C ARG A 78 2.76 19.74 -8.75
N LEU A 79 1.59 19.61 -9.36
CA LEU A 79 1.43 18.97 -10.66
C LEU A 79 1.72 19.95 -11.82
N GLY A 80 1.72 21.25 -11.58
CA GLY A 80 1.82 22.27 -12.62
C GLY A 80 0.59 22.28 -13.53
N LEU A 81 -0.60 22.04 -12.98
CA LEU A 81 -1.87 21.96 -13.73
C LEU A 81 -2.84 23.05 -13.28
N GLU A 82 -3.62 23.57 -14.22
CA GLU A 82 -4.75 24.47 -13.92
C GLU A 82 -6.00 23.67 -13.55
N THR A 83 -6.19 22.51 -14.19
CA THR A 83 -7.32 21.62 -14.00
C THR A 83 -6.84 20.20 -13.75
N LEU A 84 -7.35 19.60 -12.68
CA LEU A 84 -7.18 18.18 -12.38
C LEU A 84 -8.33 17.39 -13.03
N ASP A 85 -8.04 16.26 -13.69
CA ASP A 85 -9.11 15.47 -14.32
C ASP A 85 -9.96 14.77 -13.27
N ILE A 86 -9.31 14.15 -12.28
CA ILE A 86 -10.00 13.38 -11.25
C ILE A 86 -9.39 13.64 -9.88
N CYS A 87 -10.22 14.03 -8.92
CA CYS A 87 -9.86 14.15 -7.51
C CYS A 87 -10.59 13.09 -6.67
N LEU A 88 -9.84 12.25 -5.95
CA LEU A 88 -10.41 11.26 -5.05
C LEU A 88 -10.28 11.71 -3.59
N LEU A 89 -11.36 11.59 -2.82
CA LEU A 89 -11.29 11.66 -1.36
C LEU A 89 -10.62 10.38 -0.84
N HIS A 90 -9.50 10.52 -0.14
CA HIS A 90 -8.60 9.41 0.17
C HIS A 90 -8.90 8.79 1.54
N ASN A 91 -9.39 7.56 1.51
CA ASN A 91 -9.67 6.68 2.64
C ASN A 91 -10.53 7.36 3.72
N PRO A 92 -11.72 7.89 3.35
CA PRO A 92 -12.60 8.57 4.27
C PRO A 92 -13.00 7.67 5.46
N GLU A 93 -12.96 6.35 5.30
CA GLU A 93 -13.29 5.35 6.32
C GLU A 93 -12.48 5.48 7.61
N TYR A 94 -11.37 6.24 7.61
CA TYR A 94 -10.61 6.54 8.83
C TYR A 94 -11.45 7.19 9.93
N PHE A 95 -12.54 7.88 9.58
CA PHE A 95 -13.53 8.32 10.57
C PHE A 95 -14.20 7.14 11.30
N LEU A 96 -14.61 6.10 10.57
CA LEU A 96 -15.21 4.89 11.13
C LEU A 96 -14.14 4.05 11.88
N SER A 97 -12.93 3.97 11.33
CA SER A 97 -11.80 3.27 11.95
C SER A 97 -11.40 3.91 13.29
N ASP A 98 -11.35 5.25 13.37
CA ASP A 98 -11.07 5.98 14.62
C ASP A 98 -12.18 5.73 15.66
N ALA A 99 -13.44 5.82 15.24
CA ALA A 99 -14.58 5.53 16.13
C ALA A 99 -14.53 4.10 16.70
N LYS A 100 -14.15 3.11 15.88
CA LYS A 100 -13.95 1.73 16.30
C LYS A 100 -12.75 1.57 17.26
N ASN A 101 -11.60 2.17 16.94
CA ASN A 101 -10.38 2.04 17.73
C ASN A 101 -10.48 2.68 19.12
N ARG A 102 -11.30 3.73 19.28
CA ARG A 102 -11.52 4.41 20.56
C ARG A 102 -12.41 3.65 21.57
N ASN A 103 -12.81 2.41 21.26
CA ASN A 103 -13.55 1.47 22.14
C ASN A 103 -14.94 1.94 22.61
N LEU A 104 -15.97 1.56 21.86
CA LEU A 104 -17.27 1.22 22.42
C LEU A 104 -17.73 -0.09 21.78
N SER A 105 -18.42 -0.94 22.52
CA SER A 105 -19.40 -1.86 21.94
C SER A 105 -20.39 -1.01 21.14
N ILE A 106 -20.12 -0.86 19.85
CA ILE A 106 -20.97 -0.10 18.92
C ILE A 106 -22.16 -1.01 18.66
N ASP A 107 -23.27 -0.74 19.35
CA ASP A 107 -24.54 -1.35 19.01
C ASP A 107 -24.99 -0.92 17.59
N PRO A 108 -25.95 -1.64 16.97
CA PRO A 108 -26.39 -1.32 15.61
C PRO A 108 -26.92 0.10 15.42
N ILE A 109 -27.49 0.72 16.46
CA ILE A 109 -28.05 2.09 16.39
C ILE A 109 -26.92 3.10 16.30
N ARG A 110 -25.94 3.01 17.22
CA ARG A 110 -24.76 3.88 17.21
C ARG A 110 -23.94 3.72 15.92
N LEU A 111 -23.86 2.51 15.37
CA LEU A 111 -23.17 2.27 14.11
C LEU A 111 -23.86 3.02 12.96
N GLU A 112 -25.19 3.03 12.93
CA GLU A 112 -25.91 3.75 11.89
C GLU A 112 -25.81 5.27 12.06
N ASP A 113 -25.82 5.80 13.29
CA ASP A 113 -25.55 7.23 13.54
C ASP A 113 -24.16 7.65 13.04
N LEU A 114 -23.13 6.83 13.32
CA LEU A 114 -21.78 7.06 12.82
C LEU A 114 -21.72 7.01 11.29
N ARG A 115 -22.44 6.07 10.66
CA ARG A 115 -22.54 6.00 9.21
C ARG A 115 -23.27 7.22 8.64
N GLN A 116 -24.35 7.69 9.27
CA GLN A 116 -25.04 8.91 8.85
C GLN A 116 -24.10 10.12 8.90
N GLU A 117 -23.34 10.30 9.97
CA GLU A 117 -22.36 11.39 10.08
C GLU A 117 -21.24 11.25 9.04
N PHE A 118 -20.75 10.02 8.80
CA PHE A 118 -19.78 9.75 7.75
C PHE A 118 -20.27 10.20 6.35
N TYR A 119 -21.49 9.83 5.95
CA TYR A 119 -22.03 10.24 4.65
C TYR A 119 -22.42 11.72 4.60
N ARG A 120 -22.79 12.34 5.73
CA ARG A 120 -22.99 13.79 5.84
C ARG A 120 -21.68 14.55 5.56
N ARG A 121 -20.56 14.08 6.13
CA ARG A 121 -19.21 14.63 5.85
C ARG A 121 -18.82 14.48 4.39
N LEU A 122 -19.10 13.32 3.77
CA LEU A 122 -18.89 13.12 2.34
C LEU A 122 -19.75 14.06 1.49
N GLN A 123 -21.04 14.21 1.80
CA GLN A 123 -21.91 15.16 1.10
C GLN A 123 -21.33 16.58 1.15
N GLN A 124 -20.85 17.03 2.31
CA GLN A 124 -20.25 18.36 2.45
C GLN A 124 -18.97 18.50 1.61
N ALA A 125 -18.12 17.47 1.58
CA ALA A 125 -16.94 17.43 0.73
C ALA A 125 -17.30 17.42 -0.77
N PHE A 126 -18.33 16.68 -1.18
CA PHE A 126 -18.82 16.65 -2.55
C PHE A 126 -19.39 18.00 -2.98
N SER A 127 -20.18 18.68 -2.14
CA SER A 127 -20.65 20.04 -2.41
C SER A 127 -19.48 20.97 -2.68
N TYR A 128 -18.40 20.88 -1.90
CA TYR A 128 -17.18 21.63 -2.17
C TYR A 128 -16.56 21.26 -3.54
N LEU A 129 -16.40 19.97 -3.85
CA LEU A 129 -15.81 19.55 -5.14
C LEU A 129 -16.64 20.01 -6.34
N GLU A 130 -17.96 20.02 -6.25
CA GLU A 130 -18.85 20.58 -7.28
C GLU A 130 -18.57 22.08 -7.53
N THR A 131 -18.27 22.87 -6.49
CA THR A 131 -17.84 24.27 -6.69
C THR A 131 -16.51 24.38 -7.45
N GLN A 132 -15.60 23.42 -7.27
CA GLN A 132 -14.32 23.42 -7.95
C GLN A 132 -14.45 23.03 -9.43
N ILE A 133 -15.45 22.20 -9.74
CA ILE A 133 -15.82 21.87 -11.11
C ILE A 133 -16.43 23.08 -11.81
N ALA A 134 -17.37 23.76 -11.16
CA ALA A 134 -17.91 25.03 -11.67
C ALA A 134 -16.82 26.09 -11.89
N ALA A 135 -15.76 26.06 -11.08
CA ALA A 135 -14.61 26.95 -11.21
C ALA A 135 -13.55 26.46 -12.23
N GLY A 136 -13.76 25.33 -12.92
CA GLY A 136 -12.85 24.79 -13.93
C GLY A 136 -11.55 24.18 -13.37
N ARG A 137 -11.41 24.04 -12.06
CA ARG A 137 -10.20 23.45 -11.42
C ARG A 137 -10.23 21.93 -11.35
N LEU A 138 -11.39 21.33 -11.57
CA LEU A 138 -11.62 19.90 -11.47
C LEU A 138 -12.62 19.45 -12.54
N GLN A 139 -12.45 18.28 -13.15
CA GLN A 139 -13.43 17.73 -14.10
C GLN A 139 -14.39 16.74 -13.43
N TYR A 140 -13.86 15.75 -12.69
CA TYR A 140 -14.66 14.75 -11.98
C TYR A 140 -14.09 14.45 -10.60
N TYR A 141 -14.89 13.83 -9.75
CA TYR A 141 -14.42 13.35 -8.46
C TYR A 141 -14.90 11.96 -8.10
N GLY A 142 -14.28 11.43 -7.04
CA GLY A 142 -14.52 10.10 -6.57
C GLY A 142 -14.10 9.88 -5.13
N VAL A 143 -14.14 8.62 -4.70
CA VAL A 143 -13.65 8.18 -3.40
C VAL A 143 -12.65 7.05 -3.63
N SER A 144 -11.56 7.05 -2.87
CA SER A 144 -10.68 5.91 -2.70
C SER A 144 -10.98 5.29 -1.34
N SER A 145 -11.48 4.07 -1.29
CA SER A 145 -11.89 3.40 -0.05
C SER A 145 -11.41 1.96 -0.03
N ASN A 146 -10.70 1.58 1.02
CA ASN A 146 -10.25 0.20 1.24
C ASN A 146 -11.37 -0.72 1.72
N THR A 147 -12.43 -0.16 2.30
CA THR A 147 -13.51 -0.92 2.94
C THR A 147 -14.80 -0.90 2.13
N CYS A 148 -14.80 -0.35 0.91
CA CYS A 148 -15.98 -0.31 0.06
C CYS A 148 -16.43 -1.71 -0.40
N ALA A 149 -15.52 -2.69 -0.41
CA ALA A 149 -15.79 -4.09 -0.72
C ALA A 149 -16.00 -4.96 0.54
N ALA A 150 -16.01 -4.36 1.74
CA ALA A 150 -16.17 -5.10 2.98
C ALA A 150 -17.63 -5.58 3.17
N LYS A 151 -17.81 -6.65 3.95
CA LYS A 151 -19.14 -7.14 4.33
C LYS A 151 -19.94 -6.07 5.09
N PRO A 152 -21.28 -6.02 4.95
CA PRO A 152 -22.10 -4.98 5.58
C PRO A 152 -22.06 -4.90 7.10
N ASP A 153 -21.74 -6.01 7.76
CA ASP A 153 -21.59 -6.12 9.21
C ASP A 153 -20.26 -5.56 9.72
N ASN A 154 -19.30 -5.29 8.83
CA ASN A 154 -18.05 -4.64 9.21
C ASN A 154 -18.34 -3.19 9.64
N PRO A 155 -17.94 -2.78 10.87
CA PRO A 155 -18.15 -1.41 11.35
C PRO A 155 -17.51 -0.33 10.48
N GLU A 156 -16.46 -0.68 9.76
CA GLU A 156 -15.71 0.23 8.88
C GLU A 156 -16.20 0.17 7.42
N ALA A 157 -17.21 -0.66 7.12
CA ALA A 157 -17.74 -0.81 5.77
C ALA A 157 -18.30 0.51 5.24
N THR A 158 -17.91 0.83 4.02
CA THR A 158 -18.49 1.92 3.23
C THR A 158 -19.27 1.34 2.06
N SER A 159 -20.19 2.11 1.48
CA SER A 159 -21.15 1.62 0.47
C SER A 159 -21.24 2.60 -0.69
N LEU A 160 -21.03 2.10 -1.91
CA LEU A 160 -21.02 2.90 -3.12
C LEU A 160 -22.37 3.60 -3.36
N SER A 161 -23.50 2.89 -3.17
CA SER A 161 -24.84 3.48 -3.28
C SER A 161 -25.08 4.63 -2.30
N ARG A 162 -24.59 4.51 -1.06
CA ARG A 162 -24.68 5.61 -0.07
C ARG A 162 -23.77 6.79 -0.43
N MET A 163 -22.60 6.55 -1.03
CA MET A 163 -21.76 7.61 -1.59
C MET A 163 -22.46 8.33 -2.74
N LEU A 164 -23.10 7.58 -3.65
CA LEU A 164 -23.87 8.14 -4.76
C LEU A 164 -25.03 9.01 -4.25
N ASN A 165 -25.81 8.52 -3.29
CA ASN A 165 -26.88 9.30 -2.65
C ASN A 165 -26.35 10.62 -2.04
N ALA A 166 -25.16 10.59 -1.43
CA ALA A 166 -24.52 11.79 -0.88
C ALA A 166 -24.13 12.78 -1.99
N ALA A 167 -23.67 12.29 -3.15
CA ALA A 167 -23.35 13.14 -4.31
C ALA A 167 -24.61 13.74 -4.95
N GLU A 168 -25.68 12.97 -5.09
CA GLU A 168 -26.98 13.46 -5.56
C GLU A 168 -27.56 14.53 -4.61
N ALA A 169 -27.45 14.32 -3.30
CA ALA A 169 -27.88 15.29 -2.30
C ALA A 169 -27.04 16.58 -2.36
N ALA A 170 -25.73 16.48 -2.59
CA ALA A 170 -24.85 17.63 -2.79
C ALA A 170 -25.25 18.44 -4.04
N ALA A 171 -25.43 17.78 -5.18
CA ALA A 171 -25.86 18.44 -6.43
C ALA A 171 -27.23 19.10 -6.28
N LYS A 172 -28.20 18.41 -5.65
CA LYS A 172 -29.53 18.97 -5.36
C LYS A 172 -29.45 20.22 -4.48
N HIS A 173 -28.62 20.19 -3.43
CA HIS A 173 -28.43 21.35 -2.55
C HIS A 173 -27.80 22.55 -3.29
N ALA A 174 -26.90 22.28 -4.22
CA ALA A 174 -26.26 23.30 -5.04
C ALA A 174 -27.09 23.76 -6.26
N GLY A 175 -28.26 23.15 -6.51
CA GLY A 175 -29.08 23.44 -7.69
C GLY A 175 -28.46 22.98 -9.01
N ILE A 176 -27.55 21.99 -8.98
CA ILE A 176 -26.86 21.46 -10.14
C ILE A 176 -27.65 20.26 -10.68
N PRO A 177 -27.91 20.17 -11.99
CA PRO A 177 -28.76 19.12 -12.56
C PRO A 177 -28.16 17.70 -12.46
N HIS A 178 -26.83 17.60 -12.52
CA HIS A 178 -26.11 16.32 -12.47
C HIS A 178 -24.86 16.46 -11.60
N HIS A 179 -24.63 15.50 -10.71
CA HIS A 179 -23.38 15.41 -9.96
C HIS A 179 -22.24 14.86 -10.84
N HIS A 180 -21.00 15.17 -10.47
CA HIS A 180 -19.78 14.73 -11.15
C HIS A 180 -19.03 13.61 -10.41
N PHE A 181 -19.65 13.02 -9.38
CA PHE A 181 -19.17 11.76 -8.79
C PHE A 181 -19.19 10.65 -9.83
N ARG A 182 -18.01 10.18 -10.26
CA ARG A 182 -17.86 9.19 -11.34
C ARG A 182 -16.78 8.14 -11.09
N ILE A 183 -16.05 8.22 -9.98
CA ILE A 183 -14.92 7.33 -9.72
C ILE A 183 -15.00 6.68 -8.34
N LEU A 184 -14.80 5.36 -8.29
CA LEU A 184 -14.46 4.63 -7.07
C LEU A 184 -13.09 3.97 -7.26
N GLN A 185 -12.20 4.17 -6.29
CA GLN A 185 -10.97 3.39 -6.17
C GLN A 185 -11.09 2.42 -4.99
N LEU A 186 -10.75 1.16 -5.21
CA LEU A 186 -10.79 0.12 -4.17
C LEU A 186 -9.73 -0.98 -4.38
N PRO A 187 -9.28 -1.67 -3.32
CA PRO A 187 -8.41 -2.83 -3.46
C PRO A 187 -9.16 -3.98 -4.15
N MET A 188 -8.54 -4.55 -5.19
CA MET A 188 -9.00 -5.81 -5.77
C MET A 188 -7.83 -6.57 -6.38
N ASN A 189 -7.76 -7.84 -6.05
CA ASN A 189 -6.87 -8.82 -6.64
C ASN A 189 -7.47 -10.21 -6.43
N VAL A 190 -6.76 -11.25 -6.84
CA VAL A 190 -7.27 -12.62 -6.79
C VAL A 190 -7.61 -13.12 -5.38
N PHE A 191 -7.09 -12.48 -4.31
CA PHE A 191 -7.46 -12.74 -2.91
C PHE A 191 -8.50 -11.76 -2.38
N GLU A 192 -8.37 -10.47 -2.73
CA GLU A 192 -9.29 -9.41 -2.33
C GLU A 192 -10.45 -9.30 -3.34
N SER A 193 -11.29 -10.34 -3.40
CA SER A 193 -12.37 -10.51 -4.38
C SER A 193 -13.71 -9.84 -4.01
N GLY A 194 -13.75 -9.11 -2.89
CA GLY A 194 -14.99 -8.59 -2.29
C GLY A 194 -15.82 -7.73 -3.24
N ALA A 195 -15.19 -6.90 -4.07
CA ALA A 195 -15.88 -6.03 -5.02
C ALA A 195 -16.72 -6.81 -6.06
N LEU A 196 -16.31 -8.05 -6.38
CA LEU A 196 -16.97 -8.95 -7.32
C LEU A 196 -17.92 -9.93 -6.63
N LEU A 197 -17.57 -10.44 -5.45
CA LEU A 197 -18.25 -11.57 -4.82
C LEU A 197 -19.10 -11.23 -3.60
N THR A 198 -18.92 -10.06 -2.97
CA THR A 198 -19.63 -9.69 -1.75
C THR A 198 -20.73 -8.66 -2.04
N PRO A 199 -22.01 -9.04 -1.95
CA PRO A 199 -23.10 -8.08 -1.93
C PRO A 199 -22.99 -7.19 -0.69
N ASN A 200 -22.96 -5.87 -0.89
CA ASN A 200 -22.86 -4.91 0.20
C ASN A 200 -23.42 -3.51 -0.12
N THR A 201 -23.89 -3.31 -1.35
CA THR A 201 -24.34 -2.02 -1.85
C THR A 201 -25.62 -2.18 -2.68
N GLY A 202 -26.14 -1.06 -3.21
CA GLY A 202 -27.46 -1.03 -3.82
C GLY A 202 -28.60 -1.14 -2.81
N LEU A 203 -29.82 -1.38 -3.32
CA LEU A 203 -31.01 -1.54 -2.49
C LEU A 203 -30.88 -2.81 -1.63
N GLU A 204 -31.17 -2.69 -0.33
CA GLU A 204 -31.05 -3.78 0.66
C GLU A 204 -29.67 -4.49 0.67
N GLN A 205 -28.62 -3.81 0.18
CA GLN A 205 -27.25 -4.36 0.10
C GLN A 205 -27.14 -5.63 -0.77
N SER A 206 -28.03 -5.77 -1.75
CA SER A 206 -28.17 -6.98 -2.59
C SER A 206 -27.19 -7.04 -3.77
N GLN A 207 -26.48 -5.94 -4.07
CA GLN A 207 -25.57 -5.85 -5.21
C GLN A 207 -24.11 -5.80 -4.76
N THR A 208 -23.24 -6.31 -5.63
CA THR A 208 -21.79 -6.17 -5.49
C THR A 208 -21.35 -4.80 -5.99
N VAL A 209 -20.18 -4.34 -5.55
CA VAL A 209 -19.66 -3.02 -5.92
C VAL A 209 -19.51 -2.88 -7.44
N LEU A 210 -18.97 -3.90 -8.12
CA LEU A 210 -18.78 -3.85 -9.57
C LEU A 210 -20.11 -3.80 -10.34
N ALA A 211 -21.10 -4.60 -9.93
CA ALA A 211 -22.41 -4.60 -10.59
C ALA A 211 -23.11 -3.24 -10.44
N PHE A 212 -23.16 -2.70 -9.21
CA PHE A 212 -23.76 -1.40 -8.96
C PHE A 212 -23.02 -0.27 -9.69
N ALA A 213 -21.68 -0.30 -9.72
CA ALA A 213 -20.89 0.71 -10.42
C ALA A 213 -21.18 0.74 -11.93
N GLN A 214 -21.37 -0.42 -12.57
CA GLN A 214 -21.75 -0.50 -13.98
C GLN A 214 -23.12 0.12 -14.25
N GLU A 215 -24.13 -0.22 -13.43
CA GLU A 215 -25.47 0.35 -13.57
C GLU A 215 -25.48 1.88 -13.36
N ALA A 216 -24.67 2.36 -12.41
CA ALA A 216 -24.56 3.77 -12.07
C ALA A 216 -23.58 4.57 -12.95
N ASN A 217 -22.94 3.94 -13.96
CA ASN A 217 -21.89 4.55 -14.78
C ASN A 217 -20.73 5.17 -13.96
N ILE A 218 -20.25 4.43 -12.96
CA ILE A 218 -19.12 4.80 -12.11
C ILE A 218 -17.91 3.95 -12.52
N ALA A 219 -16.81 4.62 -12.84
CA ALA A 219 -15.55 3.97 -13.15
C ALA A 219 -14.92 3.38 -11.88
N VAL A 220 -14.46 2.12 -11.96
CA VAL A 220 -13.78 1.43 -10.86
C VAL A 220 -12.29 1.31 -11.18
N LEU A 221 -11.47 1.95 -10.34
CA LEU A 221 -10.02 1.91 -10.39
C LEU A 221 -9.54 0.96 -9.31
N VAL A 222 -8.97 -0.17 -9.68
CA VAL A 222 -8.52 -1.16 -8.70
C VAL A 222 -7.06 -0.92 -8.33
N ASN A 223 -6.77 -0.85 -7.03
CA ASN A 223 -5.40 -0.78 -6.52
C ASN A 223 -4.98 -2.10 -5.86
N ARG A 224 -3.67 -2.22 -5.59
CA ARG A 224 -3.03 -3.45 -5.06
C ARG A 224 -3.28 -4.71 -5.91
N PRO A 225 -3.22 -4.64 -7.26
CA PRO A 225 -3.45 -5.82 -8.08
C PRO A 225 -2.41 -6.93 -7.86
N LEU A 226 -1.22 -6.58 -7.35
CA LEU A 226 -0.12 -7.49 -7.11
C LEU A 226 0.36 -7.58 -5.65
N ASN A 227 -0.27 -6.85 -4.72
CA ASN A 227 0.13 -6.81 -3.31
C ASN A 227 -1.08 -7.14 -2.44
N ALA A 228 -1.44 -8.42 -2.39
CA ALA A 228 -2.63 -8.88 -1.71
C ALA A 228 -2.47 -8.79 -0.19
N ILE A 229 -3.54 -8.43 0.50
CA ILE A 229 -3.63 -8.52 1.96
C ILE A 229 -4.76 -9.51 2.30
N PRO A 230 -4.47 -10.82 2.38
CA PRO A 230 -5.47 -11.82 2.70
C PRO A 230 -5.83 -11.73 4.19
N GLY A 231 -7.03 -11.21 4.46
CA GLY A 231 -7.67 -11.27 5.77
C GLY A 231 -6.84 -10.75 6.97
N LYS A 232 -7.31 -11.01 8.19
CA LYS A 232 -6.59 -10.61 9.41
C LYS A 232 -5.49 -11.64 9.73
N GLY A 233 -4.24 -11.22 9.67
CA GLY A 233 -3.08 -11.96 10.21
C GLY A 233 -2.14 -12.61 9.19
N GLY A 234 -2.48 -12.61 7.90
CA GLY A 234 -1.73 -13.32 6.84
C GLY A 234 -0.52 -12.59 6.24
N GLY A 235 -0.20 -11.37 6.71
CA GLY A 235 0.82 -10.52 6.10
C GLY A 235 0.44 -10.10 4.67
N MET A 236 1.31 -9.33 4.00
CA MET A 236 1.14 -9.03 2.58
C MET A 236 1.68 -10.19 1.73
N ILE A 237 0.98 -10.56 0.66
CA ILE A 237 1.43 -11.54 -0.33
C ILE A 237 1.67 -10.83 -1.66
N ARG A 238 2.88 -10.93 -2.19
CA ARG A 238 3.18 -10.50 -3.55
C ARG A 238 2.68 -11.53 -4.56
N LEU A 239 1.84 -11.10 -5.48
CA LEU A 239 1.32 -11.93 -6.58
C LEU A 239 2.25 -11.89 -7.79
N ALA A 240 3.54 -12.11 -7.56
CA ALA A 240 4.57 -12.17 -8.60
C ALA A 240 5.58 -13.25 -8.24
N ASP A 241 6.09 -13.96 -9.24
CA ASP A 241 7.07 -15.01 -9.00
C ASP A 241 8.31 -14.43 -8.30
N PRO A 242 8.72 -14.99 -7.14
CA PRO A 242 9.89 -14.50 -6.44
C PRO A 242 11.14 -14.77 -7.28
N GLN A 243 12.04 -13.80 -7.33
CA GLN A 243 13.38 -14.06 -7.86
C GLN A 243 14.13 -14.88 -6.82
N VAL A 244 14.28 -16.18 -7.08
CA VAL A 244 15.02 -17.06 -6.18
C VAL A 244 16.51 -16.82 -6.38
N GLU A 245 17.14 -16.11 -5.46
CA GLU A 245 18.59 -16.08 -5.37
C GLU A 245 19.09 -17.47 -4.95
N ILE A 246 20.01 -18.04 -5.72
CA ILE A 246 20.63 -19.32 -5.39
C ILE A 246 21.78 -19.05 -4.41
N SER A 247 21.66 -19.57 -3.20
CA SER A 247 22.77 -19.62 -2.25
C SER A 247 23.52 -20.95 -2.38
N ASN A 248 24.85 -20.89 -2.39
CA ASN A 248 25.72 -22.09 -2.36
C ASN A 248 25.89 -22.67 -0.95
N THR A 249 25.19 -22.11 0.05
CA THR A 249 25.22 -22.54 1.45
C THR A 249 23.82 -22.55 2.04
N ASN A 250 23.66 -23.15 3.21
CA ASN A 250 22.41 -23.18 3.97
C ASN A 250 22.60 -22.53 5.34
N PHE A 251 21.50 -22.37 6.08
CA PHE A 251 21.51 -21.66 7.35
C PHE A 251 22.41 -22.34 8.37
N ASP A 252 22.34 -23.67 8.48
CA ASP A 252 23.05 -24.44 9.50
C ASP A 252 24.57 -24.45 9.27
N ALA A 253 25.03 -24.29 8.03
CA ALA A 253 26.44 -24.13 7.69
C ALA A 253 26.95 -22.69 7.82
N GLN A 254 26.09 -21.70 7.55
CA GLN A 254 26.49 -20.29 7.50
C GLN A 254 26.39 -19.59 8.87
N GLN A 255 25.38 -19.93 9.68
CA GLN A 255 25.14 -19.31 10.99
C GLN A 255 26.33 -19.49 11.95
N PRO A 256 27.00 -20.66 12.06
CA PRO A 256 28.14 -20.81 12.97
C PRO A 256 29.34 -19.94 12.62
N LYS A 257 29.55 -19.61 11.33
CA LYS A 257 30.64 -18.73 10.89
C LYS A 257 30.43 -17.30 11.37
N VAL A 258 29.19 -16.81 11.25
CA VAL A 258 28.80 -15.50 11.78
C VAL A 258 28.93 -15.50 13.30
N ALA A 259 28.41 -16.54 13.98
CA ALA A 259 28.50 -16.65 15.44
C ALA A 259 29.95 -16.63 15.96
N ALA A 260 30.88 -17.29 15.27
CA ALA A 260 32.30 -17.27 15.63
C ALA A 260 32.90 -15.85 15.54
N LEU A 261 32.59 -15.10 14.47
CA LEU A 261 33.06 -13.72 14.32
C LEU A 261 32.39 -12.77 15.33
N GLU A 262 31.12 -12.99 15.67
CA GLU A 262 30.45 -12.25 16.75
C GLU A 262 31.09 -12.55 18.12
N HIS A 263 31.52 -13.79 18.35
CA HIS A 263 32.28 -14.16 19.54
C HIS A 263 33.64 -13.46 19.59
N ASP A 264 34.40 -13.46 18.49
CA ASP A 264 35.67 -12.74 18.38
C ASP A 264 35.51 -11.25 18.71
N TYR A 265 34.46 -10.61 18.18
CA TYR A 265 34.15 -9.22 18.48
C TYR A 265 33.91 -8.99 19.97
N LYS A 266 33.11 -9.86 20.62
CA LYS A 266 32.81 -9.76 22.06
C LYS A 266 34.05 -9.90 22.94
N GLN A 267 35.06 -10.67 22.51
CA GLN A 267 36.31 -10.85 23.24
C GLN A 267 37.31 -9.72 23.01
N VAL A 268 37.47 -9.27 21.76
CA VAL A 268 38.58 -8.41 21.36
C VAL A 268 38.18 -6.94 21.30
N LEU A 269 37.06 -6.62 20.66
CA LEU A 269 36.69 -5.25 20.31
C LEU A 269 35.68 -4.65 21.28
N ALA A 270 34.64 -5.39 21.66
CA ALA A 270 33.57 -4.89 22.54
C ALA A 270 34.07 -4.33 23.88
N PRO A 271 35.09 -4.92 24.58
CA PRO A 271 35.60 -4.37 25.83
C PRO A 271 36.26 -2.99 25.68
N GLN A 272 36.69 -2.63 24.47
CA GLN A 272 37.35 -1.35 24.16
C GLN A 272 36.34 -0.25 23.77
N VAL A 273 35.06 -0.59 23.70
CA VAL A 273 33.98 0.33 23.35
C VAL A 273 33.32 0.83 24.65
N PRO A 274 33.26 2.14 24.89
CA PRO A 274 32.63 2.68 26.07
C PRO A 274 31.14 2.34 26.08
N LYS A 275 30.62 2.02 27.27
CA LYS A 275 29.18 1.77 27.44
C LYS A 275 28.40 3.05 27.13
N PRO A 276 27.41 3.03 26.22
CA PRO A 276 26.63 4.21 25.90
C PRO A 276 25.71 4.59 27.08
N GLU A 277 25.41 5.89 27.21
CA GLU A 277 24.46 6.38 28.22
C GLU A 277 23.03 5.87 27.99
N LYS A 278 22.67 5.58 26.73
CA LYS A 278 21.38 5.02 26.32
C LYS A 278 21.58 4.03 25.15
N GLY A 279 20.85 2.93 25.16
CA GLY A 279 20.85 1.92 24.09
C GLY A 279 21.45 0.57 24.52
N ALA A 280 21.64 -0.32 23.54
CA ALA A 280 22.21 -1.64 23.76
C ALA A 280 23.67 -1.57 24.26
N ALA A 281 24.09 -2.55 25.07
CA ALA A 281 25.47 -2.64 25.48
C ALA A 281 26.37 -2.99 24.29
N PRO A 282 27.65 -2.56 24.26
CA PRO A 282 28.55 -2.87 23.13
C PRO A 282 28.70 -4.36 22.84
N LEU A 283 28.54 -5.22 23.85
CA LEU A 283 28.53 -6.69 23.72
C LEU A 283 27.36 -7.23 22.89
N ASP A 284 26.27 -6.48 22.76
CA ASP A 284 25.05 -6.89 22.07
C ASP A 284 24.93 -6.28 20.66
N TYR A 285 25.90 -5.45 20.24
CA TYR A 285 25.88 -4.79 18.93
C TYR A 285 25.87 -5.77 17.75
N PHE A 286 26.54 -6.91 17.89
CA PHE A 286 26.55 -7.99 16.91
C PHE A 286 26.06 -9.27 17.58
N ASN A 287 24.79 -9.59 17.35
CA ASN A 287 24.14 -10.81 17.85
C ASN A 287 23.20 -11.42 16.80
N TRP A 288 23.47 -11.14 15.51
CA TRP A 288 22.60 -11.52 14.42
C TRP A 288 22.55 -13.03 14.22
N ALA A 289 23.61 -13.77 14.58
CA ALA A 289 23.60 -15.22 14.44
C ALA A 289 22.51 -15.89 15.31
N GLU A 290 22.28 -15.40 16.53
CA GLU A 290 21.22 -15.90 17.42
C GLU A 290 19.87 -15.24 17.13
N GLU A 291 19.83 -13.94 16.83
CA GLU A 291 18.58 -13.25 16.49
C GLU A 291 17.93 -13.82 15.23
N LEU A 292 18.72 -14.06 14.18
CA LEU A 292 18.22 -14.65 12.93
C LEU A 292 17.71 -16.08 13.15
N LYS A 293 18.40 -16.87 13.97
CA LYS A 293 17.97 -18.22 14.35
C LYS A 293 16.62 -18.19 15.07
N ARG A 294 16.42 -17.21 15.95
CA ARG A 294 15.17 -17.02 16.72
C ARG A 294 14.00 -16.63 15.82
N ILE A 295 14.20 -15.74 14.85
CA ILE A 295 13.11 -15.26 13.97
C ILE A 295 12.86 -16.15 12.75
N ARG A 296 13.82 -17.02 12.36
CA ARG A 296 13.72 -17.88 11.18
C ARG A 296 12.38 -18.66 11.07
N PRO A 297 11.85 -19.27 12.15
CA PRO A 297 10.57 -19.98 12.09
C PRO A 297 9.37 -19.07 11.85
N SER A 298 9.42 -17.80 12.28
CA SER A 298 8.29 -16.86 12.18
C SER A 298 8.22 -16.13 10.85
N ILE A 299 9.24 -16.24 10.00
CA ILE A 299 9.22 -15.65 8.65
C ILE A 299 8.22 -16.41 7.79
N GLN A 300 7.21 -15.68 7.32
CA GLN A 300 6.08 -16.24 6.58
C GLN A 300 6.34 -16.29 5.07
N ASN A 301 6.93 -15.23 4.52
CA ASN A 301 7.15 -15.03 3.09
C ASN A 301 8.29 -14.02 2.84
N LEU A 302 8.63 -13.81 1.58
CA LEU A 302 9.68 -12.89 1.15
C LEU A 302 9.41 -11.44 1.58
N GLU A 303 8.16 -11.00 1.57
CA GLU A 303 7.78 -9.63 1.91
C GLU A 303 7.99 -9.34 3.40
N HIS A 304 7.63 -10.30 4.25
CA HIS A 304 7.90 -10.26 5.69
C HIS A 304 9.42 -10.21 5.95
N TRP A 305 10.21 -10.98 5.20
CA TRP A 305 11.67 -10.91 5.29
C TRP A 305 12.22 -9.55 4.86
N ASP A 306 11.81 -9.02 3.70
CA ASP A 306 12.23 -7.72 3.19
C ASP A 306 11.92 -6.59 4.19
N GLN A 307 10.77 -6.68 4.87
CA GLN A 307 10.40 -5.73 5.92
C GLN A 307 11.37 -5.81 7.12
N ILE A 308 11.65 -7.02 7.62
CA ILE A 308 12.60 -7.22 8.73
C ILE A 308 13.99 -6.70 8.34
N GLU A 309 14.47 -7.04 7.15
CA GLU A 309 15.80 -6.66 6.68
C GLU A 309 15.92 -5.14 6.53
N SER A 310 14.94 -4.49 5.90
CA SER A 310 14.99 -3.04 5.62
C SER A 310 14.66 -2.15 6.82
N GLN A 311 13.82 -2.60 7.76
CA GLN A 311 13.37 -1.78 8.90
C GLN A 311 14.15 -2.06 10.18
N THR A 312 14.72 -3.25 10.33
CA THR A 312 15.40 -3.66 11.57
C THR A 312 16.88 -3.93 11.32
N ILE A 313 17.22 -4.84 10.40
CA ILE A 313 18.60 -5.34 10.26
C ILE A 313 19.52 -4.27 9.67
N ALA A 314 19.19 -3.77 8.47
CA ALA A 314 20.05 -2.84 7.75
C ALA A 314 20.25 -1.50 8.49
N PRO A 315 19.20 -0.86 9.08
CA PRO A 315 19.39 0.37 9.85
C PRO A 315 20.27 0.15 11.09
N HIS A 316 20.03 -0.92 11.85
CA HIS A 316 20.83 -1.23 13.04
C HIS A 316 22.28 -1.54 12.69
N ALA A 317 22.53 -2.38 11.69
CA ALA A 317 23.88 -2.70 11.22
C ALA A 317 24.62 -1.44 10.76
N ASN A 318 23.99 -0.60 9.94
CA ASN A 318 24.59 0.65 9.46
C ASN A 318 24.92 1.61 10.61
N GLN A 319 24.03 1.75 11.60
CA GLN A 319 24.25 2.60 12.76
C GLN A 319 25.46 2.11 13.59
N VAL A 320 25.51 0.81 13.90
CA VAL A 320 26.61 0.20 14.65
C VAL A 320 27.93 0.34 13.90
N PHE A 321 27.98 0.02 12.60
CA PHE A 321 29.19 0.16 11.80
C PHE A 321 29.70 1.60 11.75
N GLN A 322 28.81 2.60 11.60
CA GLN A 322 29.20 4.00 11.61
C GLN A 322 29.73 4.45 12.98
N LEU A 323 29.09 4.01 14.06
CA LEU A 323 29.52 4.33 15.42
C LEU A 323 30.92 3.79 15.70
N LEU A 324 31.16 2.50 15.41
CA LEU A 324 32.43 1.85 15.70
C LEU A 324 33.55 2.36 14.79
N THR A 325 33.28 2.60 13.51
CA THR A 325 34.27 3.20 12.60
C THR A 325 34.72 4.58 13.09
N ARG A 326 33.81 5.41 13.61
CA ARG A 326 34.17 6.69 14.22
C ARG A 326 34.94 6.55 15.54
N HIS A 327 34.61 5.54 16.35
CA HIS A 327 35.26 5.30 17.65
C HIS A 327 36.71 4.84 17.50
N PHE A 328 37.00 4.02 16.50
CA PHE A 328 38.34 3.49 16.25
C PHE A 328 39.18 4.39 15.34
N ALA A 329 38.59 5.34 14.62
CA ALA A 329 39.31 6.27 13.75
C ALA A 329 40.48 6.97 14.48
N GLY A 330 41.68 6.86 13.91
CA GLY A 330 42.90 7.48 14.44
C GLY A 330 43.61 6.66 15.53
N LYS A 331 43.09 5.49 15.91
CA LYS A 331 43.72 4.55 16.85
C LYS A 331 44.39 3.44 16.05
N GLN A 332 45.64 3.65 15.64
CA GLN A 332 46.30 2.85 14.59
C GLN A 332 46.10 1.32 14.70
N GLU A 333 46.37 0.73 15.87
CA GLU A 333 46.29 -0.72 16.05
C GLU A 333 44.83 -1.20 16.14
N GLU A 334 43.99 -0.52 16.92
CA GLU A 334 42.59 -0.86 17.10
C GLU A 334 41.75 -0.64 15.83
N GLU A 335 42.07 0.39 15.05
CA GLU A 335 41.47 0.67 13.73
C GLU A 335 41.76 -0.46 12.75
N GLN A 336 43.00 -0.94 12.70
CA GLN A 336 43.37 -2.07 11.84
C GLN A 336 42.67 -3.38 12.28
N ILE A 337 42.54 -3.64 13.58
CA ILE A 337 41.81 -4.80 14.11
C ILE A 337 40.32 -4.71 13.76
N TRP A 338 39.71 -3.53 13.89
CA TRP A 338 38.32 -3.26 13.53
C TRP A 338 38.06 -3.50 12.04
N GLU A 339 38.90 -2.93 11.16
CA GLU A 339 38.76 -3.08 9.72
C GLU A 339 38.91 -4.54 9.29
N SER A 340 39.95 -5.23 9.79
CA SER A 340 40.18 -6.66 9.52
C SER A 340 39.04 -7.55 10.01
N TRP A 341 38.45 -7.25 11.17
CA TRP A 341 37.27 -7.97 11.65
C TRP A 341 36.05 -7.70 10.76
N ARG A 342 35.80 -6.43 10.41
CA ARG A 342 34.67 -6.02 9.56
C ARG A 342 34.74 -6.69 8.18
N ASP A 343 35.92 -6.74 7.57
CA ASP A 343 36.12 -7.35 6.25
C ASP A 343 35.87 -8.86 6.25
N ARG A 344 36.04 -9.53 7.40
CA ARG A 344 35.63 -10.93 7.58
C ARG A 344 34.15 -11.08 7.90
N TYR A 345 33.59 -10.20 8.74
CA TYR A 345 32.23 -10.31 9.24
C TYR A 345 31.16 -9.96 8.21
N VAL A 346 31.34 -8.84 7.48
CA VAL A 346 30.32 -8.34 6.55
C VAL A 346 29.97 -9.37 5.46
N PRO A 347 30.93 -10.02 4.77
CA PRO A 347 30.61 -11.03 3.76
C PRO A 347 29.85 -12.23 4.34
N GLU A 348 30.22 -12.70 5.53
CA GLU A 348 29.58 -13.85 6.18
C GLU A 348 28.15 -13.52 6.65
N LEU A 349 27.92 -12.30 7.18
CA LEU A 349 26.59 -11.82 7.52
C LEU A 349 25.72 -11.65 6.27
N VAL A 350 26.24 -11.03 5.21
CA VAL A 350 25.52 -10.87 3.93
C VAL A 350 25.13 -12.23 3.35
N SER A 351 26.04 -13.21 3.41
CA SER A 351 25.76 -14.59 2.99
C SER A 351 24.64 -15.22 3.83
N LEU A 352 24.62 -15.00 5.16
CA LEU A 352 23.54 -15.47 6.03
C LEU A 352 22.19 -14.81 5.70
N LEU A 353 22.17 -13.50 5.46
CA LEU A 353 20.96 -12.76 5.06
C LEU A 353 20.44 -13.25 3.69
N LYS A 354 21.33 -13.56 2.74
CA LYS A 354 20.96 -14.18 1.46
C LYS A 354 20.30 -15.54 1.61
N VAL A 355 20.79 -16.39 2.53
CA VAL A 355 20.15 -17.67 2.85
C VAL A 355 18.73 -17.44 3.38
N MET A 356 18.56 -16.49 4.30
CA MET A 356 17.23 -16.16 4.87
C MET A 356 16.26 -15.67 3.79
N ARG A 357 16.73 -14.80 2.89
CA ARG A 357 15.98 -14.33 1.71
C ARG A 357 15.59 -15.48 0.78
N MET A 358 16.51 -16.40 0.48
CA MET A 358 16.25 -17.58 -0.33
C MET A 358 15.17 -18.47 0.29
N GLU A 359 15.26 -18.79 1.58
CA GLU A 359 14.24 -19.59 2.28
C GLU A 359 12.86 -18.90 2.27
N ALA A 360 12.83 -17.58 2.46
CA ALA A 360 11.61 -16.80 2.38
C ALA A 360 11.00 -16.78 0.96
N ALA A 361 11.84 -16.66 -0.07
CA ALA A 361 11.44 -16.76 -1.48
C ALA A 361 10.89 -18.15 -1.83
N GLN A 362 11.48 -19.22 -1.29
CA GLN A 362 10.96 -20.58 -1.45
C GLN A 362 9.56 -20.73 -0.84
N LYS A 363 9.32 -20.17 0.37
CA LYS A 363 7.98 -20.16 0.99
C LYS A 363 6.96 -19.41 0.11
N SER A 364 7.32 -18.24 -0.42
CA SER A 364 6.46 -17.50 -1.36
C SER A 364 6.18 -18.31 -2.63
N ALA A 365 7.18 -18.97 -3.21
CA ALA A 365 7.03 -19.79 -4.42
C ALA A 365 6.11 -20.99 -4.20
N MET A 366 6.22 -21.67 -3.05
CA MET A 366 5.33 -22.78 -2.69
C MET A 366 3.87 -22.31 -2.61
N LYS A 367 3.62 -21.18 -1.93
CA LYS A 367 2.28 -20.60 -1.82
C LYS A 367 1.71 -20.21 -3.19
N LEU A 368 2.51 -19.59 -4.06
CA LEU A 368 2.09 -19.28 -5.43
C LEU A 368 1.83 -20.55 -6.25
N SER A 369 2.58 -21.64 -6.04
CA SER A 369 2.36 -22.91 -6.72
C SER A 369 1.02 -23.54 -6.33
N GLU A 370 0.58 -23.44 -5.08
CA GLU A 370 -0.74 -23.90 -4.65
C GLU A 370 -1.84 -23.13 -5.38
N ILE A 371 -1.71 -21.81 -5.50
CA ILE A 371 -2.67 -20.98 -6.21
C ILE A 371 -2.67 -21.30 -7.70
N ARG A 372 -1.49 -21.50 -8.31
CA ARG A 372 -1.36 -21.91 -9.73
C ARG A 372 -2.18 -23.17 -10.02
N LYS A 373 -2.11 -24.19 -9.15
CA LYS A 373 -2.90 -25.42 -9.29
C LYS A 373 -4.40 -25.18 -9.32
N LEU A 374 -4.90 -24.12 -8.66
CA LEU A 374 -6.32 -23.75 -8.67
C LEU A 374 -6.71 -22.97 -9.92
N ILE A 375 -5.89 -22.01 -10.37
CA ILE A 375 -6.26 -21.09 -11.44
C ILE A 375 -5.89 -21.61 -12.84
N ASP A 376 -4.84 -22.42 -12.98
CA ASP A 376 -4.35 -22.89 -14.29
C ASP A 376 -5.39 -23.71 -15.08
N PRO A 377 -6.22 -24.56 -14.45
CA PRO A 377 -7.33 -25.23 -15.13
C PRO A 377 -8.39 -24.27 -15.69
N LEU A 378 -8.50 -23.05 -15.12
CA LEU A 378 -9.52 -22.06 -15.46
C LEU A 378 -9.06 -21.04 -16.51
N ILE A 379 -7.81 -21.12 -16.96
CA ILE A 379 -7.25 -20.26 -18.00
C ILE A 379 -6.82 -21.06 -19.23
N PRO A 380 -6.73 -20.43 -20.42
CA PRO A 380 -6.26 -21.08 -21.64
C PRO A 380 -4.86 -21.68 -21.47
N GLU A 381 -4.64 -22.84 -22.08
CA GLU A 381 -3.37 -23.59 -21.99
C GLU A 381 -2.16 -22.74 -22.42
N SER A 382 -2.32 -21.91 -23.46
CA SER A 382 -1.29 -21.00 -23.95
C SER A 382 -0.83 -19.93 -22.95
N LYS A 383 -1.57 -19.74 -21.84
CA LYS A 383 -1.28 -18.76 -20.78
C LYS A 383 -0.90 -19.40 -19.44
N ARG A 384 -0.87 -20.73 -19.34
CA ARG A 384 -0.53 -21.45 -18.09
C ARG A 384 0.94 -21.30 -17.70
N GLU A 385 1.85 -21.09 -18.64
CA GLU A 385 3.27 -20.88 -18.34
C GLU A 385 3.65 -19.41 -18.14
N GLU A 386 2.70 -18.48 -18.22
CA GLU A 386 2.98 -17.06 -18.01
C GLU A 386 3.35 -16.76 -16.54
N PRO A 387 4.15 -15.69 -16.29
CA PRO A 387 4.41 -15.19 -14.95
C PRO A 387 3.12 -14.95 -14.16
N PHE A 388 3.14 -15.25 -12.87
CA PHE A 388 1.94 -15.15 -12.02
C PHE A 388 1.40 -13.72 -11.99
N ALA A 389 2.28 -12.73 -12.03
CA ALA A 389 1.92 -11.32 -12.09
C ALA A 389 1.02 -11.01 -13.29
N ARG A 390 1.34 -11.55 -14.48
CA ARG A 390 0.51 -11.37 -15.67
C ARG A 390 -0.84 -12.06 -15.52
N LYS A 391 -0.89 -13.28 -14.99
CA LYS A 391 -2.16 -13.99 -14.73
C LYS A 391 -3.05 -13.21 -13.75
N ALA A 392 -2.47 -12.72 -12.66
CA ALA A 392 -3.18 -11.93 -11.65
C ALA A 392 -3.71 -10.61 -12.22
N LEU A 393 -2.87 -9.86 -12.96
CA LEU A 393 -3.29 -8.64 -13.62
C LEU A 393 -4.37 -8.91 -14.66
N TRP A 394 -4.23 -9.97 -15.46
CA TRP A 394 -5.17 -10.34 -16.51
C TRP A 394 -6.53 -10.76 -15.94
N ALA A 395 -6.56 -11.51 -14.83
CA ALA A 395 -7.79 -11.84 -14.11
C ALA A 395 -8.56 -10.58 -13.70
N VAL A 396 -7.86 -9.63 -13.08
CA VAL A 396 -8.47 -8.37 -12.62
C VAL A 396 -8.88 -7.49 -13.80
N ALA A 397 -8.02 -7.29 -14.79
CA ALA A 397 -8.29 -6.45 -15.96
C ALA A 397 -9.43 -7.00 -16.84
N SER A 398 -9.62 -8.33 -16.87
CA SER A 398 -10.71 -8.97 -17.61
C SER A 398 -12.05 -8.93 -16.88
N THR A 399 -12.09 -8.51 -15.61
CA THR A 399 -13.30 -8.59 -14.79
C THR A 399 -14.31 -7.50 -15.18
N PRO A 400 -15.55 -7.85 -15.58
CA PRO A 400 -16.59 -6.87 -15.87
C PRO A 400 -16.81 -5.88 -14.71
N GLY A 401 -16.89 -4.60 -15.04
CA GLY A 401 -17.02 -3.50 -14.08
C GLY A 401 -15.70 -2.91 -13.59
N VAL A 402 -14.57 -3.58 -13.79
CA VAL A 402 -13.24 -2.96 -13.57
C VAL A 402 -12.91 -2.06 -14.76
N THR A 403 -12.66 -0.78 -14.51
CA THR A 403 -12.33 0.20 -15.56
C THR A 403 -10.83 0.34 -15.77
N CYS A 404 -10.05 0.33 -14.68
CA CYS A 404 -8.60 0.52 -14.76
C CYS A 404 -7.87 -0.21 -13.63
N VAL A 405 -6.78 -0.90 -13.95
CA VAL A 405 -5.91 -1.56 -12.98
C VAL A 405 -4.70 -0.68 -12.67
N LEU A 406 -4.60 -0.20 -11.44
CA LEU A 406 -3.51 0.65 -10.98
C LEU A 406 -2.33 -0.19 -10.52
N ASN A 407 -1.35 -0.36 -11.42
CA ASN A 407 -0.15 -1.14 -11.18
C ASN A 407 1.08 -0.23 -11.01
N GLY A 408 1.54 -0.08 -9.77
CA GLY A 408 2.71 0.74 -9.45
C GLY A 408 4.02 -0.02 -9.65
N MET A 409 4.84 0.42 -10.61
CA MET A 409 6.15 -0.17 -10.92
C MET A 409 7.26 0.88 -10.85
N ARG A 410 8.48 0.43 -10.49
CA ARG A 410 9.68 1.30 -10.36
C ARG A 410 10.81 0.92 -11.32
N HIS A 411 10.69 -0.20 -12.04
CA HIS A 411 11.68 -0.66 -13.00
C HIS A 411 11.04 -0.84 -14.38
N PRO A 412 11.67 -0.36 -15.46
CA PRO A 412 11.15 -0.50 -16.83
C PRO A 412 10.81 -1.95 -17.21
N VAL A 413 11.65 -2.91 -16.83
CA VAL A 413 11.42 -4.34 -17.10
C VAL A 413 10.07 -4.82 -16.53
N TYR A 414 9.66 -4.35 -15.35
CA TYR A 414 8.37 -4.72 -14.76
C TYR A 414 7.19 -3.98 -15.41
N VAL A 415 7.43 -2.80 -15.98
CA VAL A 415 6.44 -2.09 -16.80
C VAL A 415 6.20 -2.89 -18.07
N ASP A 416 7.26 -3.24 -18.80
CA ASP A 416 7.18 -4.00 -20.06
C ASP A 416 6.51 -5.37 -19.85
N ASP A 417 6.86 -6.06 -18.76
CA ASP A 417 6.23 -7.32 -18.38
C ASP A 417 4.71 -7.19 -18.15
N SER A 418 4.31 -6.16 -17.40
CA SER A 418 2.90 -5.92 -17.08
C SER A 418 2.10 -5.48 -18.30
N LEU A 419 2.67 -4.66 -19.19
CA LEU A 419 2.01 -4.22 -20.42
C LEU A 419 1.73 -5.38 -21.38
N GLY A 420 2.40 -6.53 -21.22
CA GLY A 420 2.16 -7.74 -21.99
C GLY A 420 0.70 -8.19 -21.99
N ILE A 421 -0.03 -7.98 -20.88
CA ILE A 421 -1.44 -8.40 -20.78
C ILE A 421 -2.40 -7.57 -21.63
N LEU A 422 -2.02 -6.33 -22.02
CA LEU A 422 -2.87 -5.46 -22.83
C LEU A 422 -3.06 -5.98 -24.26
N LYS A 423 -2.23 -6.94 -24.68
CA LYS A 423 -2.31 -7.61 -25.98
C LYS A 423 -3.16 -8.90 -25.93
N TRP A 424 -3.67 -9.26 -24.76
CA TRP A 424 -4.44 -10.49 -24.58
C TRP A 424 -5.93 -10.20 -24.63
N GLU A 425 -6.68 -11.09 -25.25
CA GLU A 425 -8.15 -11.05 -25.15
C GLU A 425 -8.57 -11.16 -23.68
N PRO A 426 -9.62 -10.45 -23.25
CA PRO A 426 -10.16 -10.62 -21.91
C PRO A 426 -10.55 -12.08 -21.63
N LEU A 427 -10.32 -12.54 -20.40
CA LEU A 427 -10.85 -13.84 -19.95
C LEU A 427 -12.37 -13.87 -20.11
N SER A 428 -12.88 -15.00 -20.62
CA SER A 428 -14.32 -15.21 -20.78
C SER A 428 -15.03 -15.43 -19.44
N GLN A 429 -14.36 -16.03 -18.46
CA GLN A 429 -14.93 -16.38 -17.15
C GLN A 429 -14.00 -15.99 -15.98
N PRO A 430 -13.63 -14.70 -15.83
CA PRO A 430 -12.70 -14.26 -14.79
C PRO A 430 -13.23 -14.56 -13.38
N ARG A 431 -14.55 -14.53 -13.19
CA ARG A 431 -15.22 -14.81 -11.91
C ARG A 431 -14.86 -16.17 -11.31
N ALA A 432 -14.73 -17.20 -12.14
CA ALA A 432 -14.40 -18.56 -11.68
C ALA A 432 -13.04 -18.61 -10.97
N LEU A 433 -12.07 -17.78 -11.39
CA LEU A 433 -10.74 -17.71 -10.77
C LEU A 433 -10.83 -17.15 -9.35
N PHE A 434 -11.62 -16.09 -9.15
CA PHE A 434 -11.84 -15.50 -7.83
C PHE A 434 -12.59 -16.45 -6.90
N GLU A 435 -13.60 -17.17 -7.41
CA GLU A 435 -14.37 -18.16 -6.63
C GLU A 435 -13.52 -19.37 -6.23
N ALA A 436 -12.66 -19.85 -7.13
CA ALA A 436 -11.74 -20.95 -6.83
C ALA A 436 -10.76 -20.59 -5.70
N ILE A 437 -10.21 -19.36 -5.71
CA ILE A 437 -9.32 -18.91 -4.63
C ILE A 437 -10.11 -18.64 -3.35
N HIS A 438 -11.27 -17.96 -3.43
CA HIS A 438 -12.09 -17.62 -2.27
C HIS A 438 -12.56 -18.85 -1.48
N THR A 439 -12.82 -19.97 -2.16
CA THR A 439 -13.27 -21.22 -1.51
C THR A 439 -12.14 -22.11 -1.02
N SER A 440 -10.90 -21.89 -1.47
CA SER A 440 -9.79 -22.81 -1.25
C SER A 440 -9.15 -22.82 0.14
N GLU A 441 -9.63 -22.00 1.08
CA GLU A 441 -9.04 -21.81 2.42
C GLU A 441 -7.51 -21.56 2.42
N ILE A 442 -6.91 -21.20 1.28
CA ILE A 442 -5.48 -20.87 1.21
C ILE A 442 -5.27 -19.63 2.11
N PRO A 443 -4.44 -19.75 3.16
CA PRO A 443 -4.25 -18.68 4.15
C PRO A 443 -3.67 -17.40 3.56
#